data_AF-R4MLC4-F1
#
_entry.id   AF-R4MLC4-F1
#
_cell.length_a   1.000
_cell.length_b   1.000
_cell.length_c   1.000
_cell.angle_alpha   90.00
_cell.angle_beta   90.00
_cell.angle_gamma   90.00
#
_symmetry.space_group_name_H-M   'P 1'
#
loop_
_entity.id
_entity.type
_entity.pdbx_description
1 polymer ?
#
loop_
_entity_poly.entity_id
_entity_poly.type
_entity_poly.pdbx_seq_one_letter_code
_entity_poly.pdbx_strand_id
1 'polypeptide(L)' 'MVVLTDGRATAGPDPLGRSRTAAAGLVAEGAAAVVVDCETSYVRLGLAAQLARQLGAPVVRLEQLHADYLVHAVRGVA' A
#
# COMPACT_ATOMS: atom_id res chain seq x y z
N MET A 1 2.94 10.89 -2.00
CA MET A 1 1.57 10.35 -1.90
C MET A 1 1.56 9.10 -1.04
N VAL A 2 0.45 8.82 -0.35
CA VAL A 2 0.23 7.56 0.36
C VAL A 2 -0.97 6.85 -0.28
N VAL A 3 -0.79 5.57 -0.65
CA VAL A 3 -1.86 4.73 -1.23
C VAL A 3 -2.24 3.66 -0.22
N LEU A 4 -3.47 3.70 0.29
CA LEU A 4 -4.03 2.62 1.10
C LEU A 4 -4.82 1.67 0.21
N THR A 5 -4.61 0.37 0.38
CA THR A 5 -5.35 -0.66 -0.35
C THR A 5 -5.59 -1.88 0.52
N ASP A 6 -6.79 -2.45 0.46
CA ASP A 6 -7.14 -3.74 1.05
C ASP A 6 -6.80 -4.91 0.13
N GLY A 7 -5.98 -4.67 -0.89
CA GLY A 7 -5.53 -5.67 -1.84
C GLY A 7 -6.52 -5.98 -2.95
N ARG A 8 -7.69 -5.37 -2.98
CA ARG A 8 -8.71 -5.65 -4.00
C ARG A 8 -8.64 -4.67 -5.16
N ALA A 9 -8.92 -5.17 -6.36
CA ALA A 9 -9.04 -4.39 -7.57
C ALA A 9 -10.28 -4.88 -8.33
N THR A 10 -11.46 -4.36 -7.98
CA THR A 10 -12.76 -4.86 -8.48
C THR A 10 -13.55 -3.80 -9.26
N ALA A 11 -13.02 -2.59 -9.40
CA ALA A 11 -13.75 -1.45 -9.96
C ALA A 11 -13.74 -1.43 -11.49
N GLY A 12 -14.88 -1.82 -12.08
CA GLY A 12 -15.13 -1.73 -13.52
C GLY A 12 -14.29 -2.70 -14.37
N PRO A 13 -14.26 -2.52 -15.70
CA PRO A 13 -13.45 -3.34 -16.60
C PRO A 13 -11.96 -3.15 -16.35
N ASP A 14 -11.21 -4.25 -16.39
CA ASP A 14 -9.75 -4.30 -16.25
C ASP A 14 -9.17 -3.40 -15.13
N PRO A 15 -9.57 -3.64 -13.86
CA PRO A 15 -9.15 -2.79 -12.74
C PRO A 15 -7.63 -2.84 -12.52
N LEU A 16 -6.99 -3.97 -12.82
CA LEU A 16 -5.54 -4.14 -12.69
C LEU A 16 -4.77 -3.42 -13.80
N GLY A 17 -5.21 -3.50 -15.06
CA GLY A 17 -4.57 -2.74 -16.15
C GLY A 17 -4.70 -1.24 -15.94
N ARG A 18 -5.88 -0.76 -15.51
CA ARG A 18 -6.07 0.66 -15.17
C ARG A 18 -5.16 1.13 -14.03
N SER A 19 -5.02 0.31 -12.99
CA SER A 19 -4.09 0.61 -11.88
C SER A 19 -2.64 0.70 -12.36
N ARG A 20 -2.21 -0.20 -13.26
CA ARG A 20 -0.87 -0.16 -13.89
C ARG A 20 -0.64 1.13 -14.68
N THR A 21 -1.60 1.51 -15.52
CA THR A 21 -1.50 2.73 -16.33
C THR A 21 -1.40 3.98 -15.45
N ALA A 22 -2.20 4.06 -14.39
CA ALA A 22 -2.12 5.16 -13.43
C ALA A 22 -0.76 5.20 -12.70
N ALA A 23 -0.26 4.05 -12.25
CA ALA A 23 1.05 3.97 -11.61
C ALA A 23 2.18 4.42 -12.55
N ALA A 24 2.13 4.02 -13.83
CA ALA A 24 3.12 4.45 -14.81
C ALA A 24 3.10 5.97 -15.03
N GLY A 25 1.92 6.60 -15.08
CA GLY A 25 1.79 8.06 -15.18
C GLY A 25 2.42 8.77 -13.98
N LEU A 26 2.11 8.32 -12.76
CA LEU A 26 2.67 8.87 -11.53
C LEU A 26 4.20 8.76 -11.48
N VAL A 27 4.76 7.64 -11.94
CA VAL A 27 6.21 7.44 -12.03
C VAL A 27 6.84 8.39 -13.06
N ALA A 28 6.20 8.57 -14.21
CA ALA A 28 6.67 9.49 -15.25
C ALA A 28 6.68 10.96 -14.76
N GLU A 29 5.76 11.32 -13.87
CA GLU A 29 5.71 12.63 -13.20
C GLU A 29 6.72 12.76 -12.05
N GLY A 30 7.45 11.69 -11.70
CA GLY A 30 8.41 11.69 -10.58
C GLY A 30 7.75 11.72 -9.20
N ALA A 31 6.48 11.30 -9.09
CA ALA A 31 5.75 11.34 -7.84
C ALA A 31 6.26 10.28 -6.85
N ALA A 32 6.77 10.72 -5.70
CA ALA A 32 7.12 9.82 -4.60
C ALA A 32 5.86 9.21 -3.97
N ALA A 33 5.90 7.91 -3.70
CA ALA A 33 4.78 7.17 -3.11
C ALA A 33 5.22 6.22 -2.00
N VAL A 34 4.28 5.90 -1.10
CA VAL A 34 4.33 4.77 -0.17
C VAL A 34 3.01 4.02 -0.29
N VAL A 35 3.06 2.69 -0.35
CA VAL A 35 1.85 1.85 -0.36
C VAL A 35 1.66 1.25 1.03
N VAL A 36 0.47 1.45 1.59
CA VAL A 36 0.05 0.81 2.83
C VAL A 36 -0.90 -0.32 2.50
N ASP A 37 -0.47 -1.53 2.84
CA ASP A 37 -1.24 -2.75 2.70
C ASP A 37 -2.14 -2.95 3.93
N CYS A 38 -3.44 -2.88 3.70
CA CYS A 38 -4.50 -3.04 4.70
C CYS A 38 -5.14 -4.42 4.69
N GLU A 39 -4.60 -5.40 3.95
CA GLU A 39 -5.12 -6.77 3.97
C GLU A 39 -4.96 -7.39 5.38
N THR A 40 -6.09 -7.66 6.04
CA THR A 40 -6.18 -8.32 7.37
C THR A 40 -6.64 -9.78 7.31
N SER A 41 -6.93 -10.29 6.11
CA SER A 41 -7.51 -11.62 5.90
C SER A 41 -6.46 -12.74 5.90
N TYR A 42 -6.87 -13.96 6.27
CA TYR A 42 -6.02 -15.16 6.23
C TYR A 42 -5.50 -15.48 4.83
N VAL A 43 -6.29 -15.13 3.80
CA VAL A 43 -5.90 -15.17 2.39
C VAL A 43 -5.52 -13.76 1.96
N ARG A 44 -4.29 -13.63 1.43
CA ARG A 44 -3.71 -12.37 0.98
C ARG A 44 -3.60 -12.36 -0.54
N LEU A 45 -4.06 -11.30 -1.20
CA LEU A 45 -4.07 -11.20 -2.65
C LEU A 45 -2.70 -10.73 -3.17
N GLY A 46 -1.93 -10.04 -2.34
CA GLY A 46 -0.57 -9.59 -2.68
C GLY A 46 -0.53 -8.47 -3.72
N LEU A 47 -1.69 -7.87 -4.04
CA LEU A 47 -1.79 -6.81 -5.04
C LEU A 47 -1.18 -5.49 -4.56
N ALA A 48 -1.18 -5.22 -3.26
CA ALA A 48 -0.49 -4.07 -2.68
C ALA A 48 1.01 -4.07 -3.01
N ALA A 49 1.68 -5.22 -2.86
CA ALA A 49 3.09 -5.38 -3.18
C ALA A 49 3.36 -5.25 -4.68
N GLN A 50 2.44 -5.73 -5.52
CA GLN A 50 2.55 -5.56 -6.97
C GLN A 50 2.45 -4.09 -7.37
N LEU A 51 1.49 -3.35 -6.81
CA LEU A 51 1.31 -1.93 -7.08
C LEU A 51 2.53 -1.12 -6.62
N ALA A 52 3.07 -1.40 -5.44
CA ALA A 52 4.25 -0.71 -4.94
C ALA A 52 5.48 -0.89 -5.83
N ARG A 53 5.69 -2.10 -6.36
CA ARG A 53 6.74 -2.34 -7.37
C ARG A 53 6.55 -1.49 -8.62
N GLN A 54 5.31 -1.33 -9.08
CA GLN A 54 5.01 -0.50 -10.25
C GLN A 54 5.26 0.99 -9.99
N LEU A 55 5.05 1.43 -8.74
CA LEU A 55 5.32 2.80 -8.30
C LEU A 55 6.79 3.04 -7.89
N GLY A 56 7.63 2.01 -7.83
CA GLY A 56 8.97 2.13 -7.23
C GLY A 56 8.93 2.52 -5.75
N ALA A 57 7.86 2.16 -5.05
CA ALA A 57 7.54 2.59 -3.70
C ALA A 57 7.75 1.48 -2.66
N PRO A 58 8.05 1.81 -1.40
CA PRO A 58 8.01 0.85 -0.31
C PRO A 58 6.57 0.42 0.01
N VAL A 59 6.43 -0.79 0.55
CA VAL A 59 5.17 -1.32 1.11
C VAL A 59 5.28 -1.36 2.62
N VAL A 60 4.29 -0.83 3.32
CA VAL A 60 4.14 -0.94 4.77
C VAL A 60 2.84 -1.67 5.08
N ARG A 61 2.85 -2.64 5.99
CA ARG A 61 1.59 -3.27 6.42
C ARG A 61 0.94 -2.42 7.52
N LEU A 62 -0.37 -2.26 7.44
CA LEU A 62 -1.12 -1.43 8.41
C LEU A 62 -0.92 -1.92 9.85
N GLU A 63 -0.77 -3.23 10.06
CA GLU A 63 -0.46 -3.82 11.37
C GLU A 63 0.90 -3.36 11.95
N GLN A 64 1.89 -3.09 11.09
CA GLN A 64 3.21 -2.62 11.52
C GLN A 64 3.13 -1.18 12.03
N LEU A 65 2.34 -0.32 11.37
CA LEU A 65 2.09 1.05 11.84
C LEU A 65 1.42 1.07 13.22
N HIS A 66 0.47 0.18 13.46
CA HIS A 66 -0.17 0.05 14.78
C HIS A 66 0.82 -0.46 15.84
N ALA A 67 1.67 -1.44 15.51
CA ALA A 67 2.69 -1.95 16.42
C ALA A 67 3.71 -0.86 16.79
N ASP A 68 4.19 -0.09 15.82
CA ASP A 68 5.13 1.00 16.06
C ASP A 68 4.51 2.07 16.98
N TYR A 69 3.24 2.43 16.75
CA TYR A 69 2.51 3.34 17.64
C TYR A 69 2.40 2.79 19.07
N LEU A 70 2.07 1.51 19.24
CA LEU A 70 2.01 0.85 20.55
C LEU A 70 3.37 0.83 21.25
N VAL A 71 4.45 0.52 20.53
CA VAL A 71 5.81 0.52 21.08
C VAL A 71 6.20 1.93 21.55
N HIS A 72 5.87 2.96 20.78
CA HIS A 72 6.11 4.34 21.19
C HIS A 72 5.27 4.76 22.39
N ALA A 73 3.98 4.38 22.44
CA ALA A 73 3.10 4.68 23.57
C ALA A 73 3.58 4.03 24.88
N VAL A 74 3.98 2.75 24.85
CA VAL A 74 4.50 2.04 26.03
C VAL A 74 5.80 2.66 26.54
N ARG A 75 6.70 3.08 25.64
CA ARG A 75 7.95 3.75 26.01
C ARG A 75 7.73 5.15 26.60
N GLY A 76 6.63 5.83 26.26
CA GLY A 76 6.29 7.15 26.80
C GLY A 76 5.67 7.12 28.20
N VAL A 77 5.29 5.94 28.70
CA VAL A 77 4.71 5.74 30.04
C VAL A 77 5.78 5.30 31.06
N ALA A 78 7.01 5.00 30.60
CA ALA A 78 8.14 4.58 31.43
C ALA A 78 9.04 5.76 31.85
#